data_AF-A0A8T5T9K4-F1
#
_entry.id   AF-A0A8T5T9K4-F1
#
_cell.length_a   1.000
_cell.length_b   1.000
_cell.length_c   1.000
_cell.angle_alpha   90.00
_cell.angle_beta   90.00
_cell.angle_gamma   90.00
#
_symmetry.space_group_name_H-M   'P 1'
#
loop_
_entity.id
_entity.type
_entity.pdbx_description
1 polymer ?
#
loop_
_entity_poly.entity_id
_entity_poly.type
_entity_poly.pdbx_seq_one_letter_code
_entity_poly.pdbx_strand_id
1 'polypeptide(L)'
;MSKEYIKGQIDAKEAEINRIEEEASNKIASTQKEIEEKYDSDIEEVQSKLEAEEQLRDEAISKAEEWTQKKIEKIASAKVVSKKLSLLKNQREKALNAELKEINNNKNVQIKEVQREIKDLNKKISNLERAQAI
;
A
#
# COMPACT_ATOMS: atom_id res chain seq x y z
N MET A 1 -32.67 -34.96 84.96
CA MET A 1 -31.76 -34.99 83.80
C MET A 1 -30.39 -35.49 84.26
N SER A 2 -29.84 -36.53 83.63
CA SER A 2 -28.52 -37.08 84.00
C SER A 2 -27.39 -36.53 83.11
N LYS A 3 -26.15 -36.67 83.58
CA LYS A 3 -24.95 -36.25 82.86
C LYS A 3 -24.75 -37.07 81.58
N GLU A 4 -25.08 -38.37 81.59
CA GLU A 4 -25.10 -39.21 80.38
C GLU A 4 -26.09 -38.69 79.34
N TYR A 5 -27.28 -38.23 79.75
CA TYR A 5 -28.29 -37.72 78.83
C TYR A 5 -27.84 -36.44 78.10
N ILE A 6 -27.12 -35.56 78.80
CA ILE A 6 -26.54 -34.34 78.19
C ILE A 6 -25.40 -34.69 77.25
N LYS A 7 -24.52 -35.63 77.61
CA LYS A 7 -23.46 -36.13 76.72
C LYS A 7 -24.01 -36.72 75.42
N GLY A 8 -25.04 -37.57 75.50
CA GLY A 8 -25.66 -38.15 74.31
C GLY A 8 -26.27 -37.10 73.36
N GLN A 9 -26.75 -35.96 73.88
CA GLN A 9 -27.21 -34.85 73.04
C GLN A 9 -26.05 -34.11 72.35
N ILE A 10 -24.91 -33.97 73.03
CA ILE A 10 -23.71 -33.37 72.45
C ILE A 10 -23.19 -34.26 71.32
N ASP A 11 -23.03 -35.56 71.56
CA ASP A 11 -22.57 -36.52 70.55
C ASP A 11 -23.51 -36.54 69.33
N ALA A 12 -24.82 -36.45 69.55
CA ALA A 12 -25.81 -36.34 68.47
C ALA A 12 -25.64 -35.03 67.66
N LYS A 13 -25.31 -33.93 68.33
CA LYS A 13 -25.06 -32.63 67.67
C LYS A 13 -23.73 -32.59 66.93
N GLU A 14 -22.68 -33.22 67.45
CA GLU A 14 -21.40 -33.36 66.73
C GLU A 14 -21.56 -34.23 65.48
N ALA A 15 -22.32 -35.32 65.56
CA ALA A 15 -22.65 -36.14 64.39
C ALA A 15 -23.48 -35.36 63.34
N GLU A 16 -24.38 -34.49 63.79
CA GLU A 16 -25.15 -33.61 62.92
C GLU A 16 -24.26 -32.55 62.24
N ILE A 17 -23.31 -31.96 62.97
CA ILE A 17 -22.29 -31.04 62.42
C ILE A 17 -21.47 -31.73 61.34
N ASN A 18 -20.92 -32.92 61.62
CA ASN A 18 -20.10 -33.65 60.65
C ASN A 18 -20.89 -33.97 59.37
N ARG A 19 -22.17 -34.33 59.50
CA ARG A 19 -23.06 -34.54 58.33
C ARG A 19 -23.25 -33.28 57.51
N ILE A 20 -23.50 -32.14 58.17
CA ILE A 20 -23.67 -30.86 57.49
C ILE A 20 -22.39 -30.45 56.76
N GLU A 21 -21.22 -30.65 57.38
CA GLU A 21 -19.92 -30.36 56.76
C GLU A 21 -19.65 -31.23 55.53
N GLU A 22 -19.94 -32.54 55.61
CA GLU A 22 -19.78 -33.47 54.50
C GLU A 22 -20.75 -33.15 53.35
N GLU A 23 -22.03 -32.88 53.64
CA GLU A 23 -23.01 -32.43 52.64
C GLU A 23 -22.61 -31.12 51.98
N ALA A 24 -22.13 -30.15 52.76
CA ALA A 24 -21.65 -28.87 52.23
C ALA A 24 -20.43 -29.06 51.31
N SER A 25 -19.46 -29.88 51.72
CA SER A 25 -18.27 -30.18 50.91
C SER A 25 -18.64 -30.83 49.56
N ASN A 26 -19.52 -31.83 49.60
CA ASN A 26 -20.02 -32.49 48.39
C ASN A 26 -20.77 -31.52 47.48
N LYS A 27 -21.57 -30.62 48.05
CA LYS A 27 -22.33 -29.63 47.29
C LYS A 27 -21.42 -28.58 46.66
N ILE A 28 -20.40 -28.12 47.39
CA ILE A 28 -19.38 -27.21 46.87
C ILE A 28 -18.66 -27.84 45.67
N ALA A 29 -18.19 -29.09 45.81
CA ALA A 29 -17.49 -29.78 44.74
C ALA A 29 -18.39 -30.00 43.50
N SER A 30 -19.65 -30.40 43.71
CA SER A 30 -20.63 -30.57 42.62
C SER A 30 -20.94 -29.25 41.92
N THR A 31 -21.18 -28.18 42.67
CA THR A 31 -21.47 -26.86 42.10
C THR A 31 -20.26 -26.29 41.37
N GLN A 32 -19.04 -26.45 41.89
CA GLN A 32 -17.83 -26.01 41.19
C GLN A 32 -17.70 -26.71 39.84
N LYS A 33 -17.86 -28.04 39.83
CA LYS A 33 -17.80 -28.85 38.61
C LYS A 33 -18.88 -28.45 37.59
N GLU A 34 -20.12 -28.23 38.03
CA GLU A 34 -21.21 -27.76 37.15
C GLU A 34 -20.92 -26.39 36.52
N ILE A 35 -20.28 -25.49 37.27
CA ILE A 35 -19.91 -24.17 36.76
C ILE A 35 -18.74 -24.28 35.78
N GLU A 36 -17.72 -25.06 36.08
CA GLU A 36 -16.60 -25.35 35.17
C GLU A 36 -17.12 -25.95 33.85
N GLU A 37 -17.92 -27.03 33.91
CA GLU A 37 -18.51 -27.67 32.72
C GLU A 37 -19.39 -26.71 31.90
N LYS A 38 -20.06 -25.76 32.55
CA LYS A 38 -20.92 -24.78 31.87
C LYS A 38 -20.13 -23.71 31.12
N TYR A 39 -18.99 -23.27 31.65
CA TYR A 39 -18.29 -22.09 31.14
C TYR A 39 -16.97 -22.40 30.43
N ASP A 40 -16.29 -23.50 30.76
CA ASP A 40 -14.97 -23.80 30.21
C ASP A 40 -15.00 -23.92 28.69
N SER A 41 -16.02 -24.57 28.14
CA SER A 41 -16.19 -24.68 26.68
C SER A 41 -16.39 -23.31 26.01
N ASP A 42 -17.17 -22.42 26.61
CA ASP A 42 -17.40 -21.07 26.07
C ASP A 42 -16.14 -20.21 26.16
N ILE A 43 -15.38 -20.35 27.26
CA ILE A 43 -14.09 -19.67 27.45
C ILE A 43 -13.09 -20.12 26.39
N GLU A 44 -12.94 -21.43 26.20
CA GLU A 44 -12.03 -21.99 25.19
C GLU A 44 -12.40 -21.56 23.76
N GLU A 45 -13.71 -21.56 23.44
CA GLU A 45 -14.19 -21.10 22.13
C GLU A 45 -13.88 -19.62 21.90
N VAL A 46 -14.18 -18.76 22.88
CA VAL A 46 -13.93 -17.32 22.77
C VAL A 46 -12.43 -17.01 22.73
N GLN A 47 -11.61 -17.71 23.52
CA GLN A 47 -10.15 -17.58 23.48
C GLN A 47 -9.61 -17.96 22.09
N SER A 48 -10.04 -19.09 21.54
CA SER A 48 -9.60 -19.54 20.21
C SER A 48 -9.98 -18.53 19.12
N LYS A 49 -11.19 -17.95 19.20
CA LYS A 49 -11.62 -16.89 18.29
C LYS A 49 -10.81 -15.62 18.44
N LEU A 50 -10.51 -15.22 19.68
CA LEU A 50 -9.68 -14.05 19.95
C LEU A 50 -8.30 -14.23 19.32
N GLU A 51 -7.62 -15.36 19.59
CA GLU A 51 -6.31 -15.66 19.02
C GLU A 51 -6.30 -15.61 17.49
N ALA A 52 -7.31 -16.18 16.84
CA ALA A 52 -7.45 -16.13 15.39
C ALA A 52 -7.60 -14.70 14.85
N GLU A 53 -8.45 -13.88 15.47
CA GLU A 53 -8.64 -12.49 15.08
C GLU A 53 -7.39 -11.63 15.34
N GLU A 54 -6.66 -11.89 16.42
CA GLU A 54 -5.39 -11.20 16.71
C GLU A 54 -4.31 -11.51 15.65
N GLN A 55 -4.22 -12.78 15.21
CA GLN A 55 -3.32 -13.15 14.11
C GLN A 55 -3.70 -12.43 12.80
N LEU A 56 -4.99 -12.39 12.46
CA LEU A 56 -5.48 -11.69 11.27
C LEU A 56 -5.20 -10.18 11.34
N ARG A 57 -5.39 -9.57 12.52
CA ARG A 57 -5.06 -8.16 12.77
C ARG A 57 -3.57 -7.91 12.52
N ASP A 58 -2.69 -8.73 13.09
CA ASP A 58 -1.25 -8.54 12.99
C ASP A 58 -0.75 -8.74 11.55
N GLU A 59 -1.31 -9.70 10.81
CA GLU A 59 -1.08 -9.84 9.37
C GLU A 59 -1.53 -8.60 8.57
N ALA A 60 -2.70 -8.05 8.90
CA ALA A 60 -3.23 -6.87 8.23
C ALA A 60 -2.34 -5.64 8.49
N ILE A 61 -1.82 -5.48 9.70
CA ILE A 61 -0.86 -4.44 10.06
C ILE A 61 0.42 -4.58 9.23
N SER A 62 1.01 -5.78 9.19
CA SER A 62 2.25 -6.03 8.43
C SER A 62 2.06 -5.75 6.94
N LYS A 63 0.94 -6.19 6.34
CA LYS A 63 0.61 -5.89 4.94
C LYS A 63 0.44 -4.38 4.74
N ALA A 64 -0.22 -3.67 5.65
CA ALA A 64 -0.40 -2.23 5.54
C ALA A 64 0.93 -1.44 5.57
N GLU A 65 1.90 -1.89 6.38
CA GLU A 65 3.25 -1.32 6.40
C GLU A 65 3.98 -1.54 5.08
N GLU A 66 3.94 -2.74 4.52
CA GLU A 66 4.50 -3.05 3.21
C GLU A 66 3.91 -2.15 2.11
N TRP A 67 2.58 -2.02 2.08
CA TRP A 67 1.90 -1.16 1.11
C TRP A 67 2.25 0.32 1.28
N THR A 68 2.45 0.77 2.52
CA THR A 68 2.88 2.14 2.81
C THR A 68 4.28 2.40 2.28
N GLN A 69 5.21 1.48 2.50
CA GLN A 69 6.57 1.60 1.98
C GLN A 69 6.56 1.60 0.43
N LYS A 70 5.82 0.68 -0.17
CA LYS A 70 5.67 0.57 -1.62
C LYS A 70 5.05 1.84 -2.24
N LYS A 71 4.09 2.46 -1.55
CA LYS A 71 3.50 3.75 -1.96
C LYS A 71 4.57 4.84 -2.02
N ILE A 72 5.41 4.96 -1.00
CA ILE A 72 6.49 5.97 -0.96
C ILE A 72 7.45 5.79 -2.13
N GLU A 73 7.88 4.55 -2.38
CA GLU A 73 8.78 4.21 -3.50
C GLU A 73 8.18 4.55 -4.86
N LYS A 74 6.90 4.21 -5.08
CA LYS A 74 6.21 4.49 -6.34
C LYS A 74 6.00 5.99 -6.56
N ILE A 75 5.71 6.76 -5.52
CA ILE A 75 5.63 8.22 -5.61
C ILE A 75 6.99 8.81 -6.02
N ALA A 76 8.08 8.37 -5.39
CA ALA A 76 9.42 8.84 -5.73
C ALA A 76 9.80 8.49 -7.18
N SER A 77 9.55 7.24 -7.59
CA SER A 77 9.80 6.76 -8.95
C SER A 77 9.00 7.55 -9.99
N ALA A 78 7.71 7.77 -9.77
CA ALA A 78 6.85 8.55 -10.64
C ALA A 78 7.36 9.99 -10.81
N LYS A 79 7.84 10.62 -9.73
CA LYS A 79 8.42 11.96 -9.76
C LYS A 79 9.68 12.03 -10.63
N VAL A 80 10.57 11.03 -10.52
CA VAL A 80 11.79 10.95 -11.34
C VAL A 80 11.45 10.77 -12.81
N VAL A 81 10.57 9.82 -13.12
CA VAL A 81 10.16 9.55 -14.52
C VAL A 81 9.44 10.75 -15.13
N SER A 82 8.56 11.42 -14.39
CA SER A 82 7.86 12.63 -14.84
C SER A 82 8.84 13.76 -15.19
N LYS A 83 9.85 14.01 -14.34
CA LYS A 83 10.91 14.98 -14.63
C LYS A 83 11.70 14.61 -15.88
N LYS A 84 12.08 13.34 -16.02
CA LYS A 84 12.81 12.84 -17.20
C LYS A 84 11.98 13.01 -18.48
N LEU A 85 10.69 12.71 -18.43
CA LEU A 85 9.77 12.89 -19.56
C LEU A 85 9.67 14.35 -19.98
N SER A 86 9.52 15.28 -19.03
CA SER A 86 9.47 16.71 -19.30
C SER A 86 10.79 17.19 -19.95
N LEU A 87 11.93 16.77 -19.41
CA LEU A 87 13.23 17.10 -19.96
C LEU A 87 13.38 16.61 -21.41
N LEU A 88 13.03 15.34 -21.68
CA LEU A 88 13.11 14.76 -23.02
C LEU A 88 12.19 15.46 -24.02
N LYS A 89 10.97 15.84 -23.62
CA LYS A 89 10.07 16.62 -24.48
C LYS A 89 10.71 17.95 -24.88
N ASN A 90 11.27 18.67 -23.92
CA ASN A 90 11.94 19.95 -24.15
C ASN A 90 13.20 19.78 -25.02
N GLN A 91 14.00 18.75 -24.77
CA GLN A 91 15.19 18.46 -25.58
C GLN A 91 14.82 18.12 -27.02
N ARG A 92 13.79 17.29 -27.23
CA ARG A 92 13.28 16.93 -28.55
C ARG A 92 12.82 18.17 -29.32
N GLU A 93 12.05 19.04 -28.69
CA GLU A 93 11.56 20.28 -29.32
C GLU A 93 12.71 21.21 -29.70
N LYS A 94 13.69 21.38 -28.81
CA LYS A 94 14.89 22.18 -29.11
C LYS A 94 15.69 21.61 -30.28
N ALA A 95 15.91 20.29 -30.30
CA ALA A 95 16.63 19.62 -31.38
C ALA A 95 15.90 19.80 -32.72
N LEU A 96 14.58 19.55 -32.76
CA LEU A 96 13.77 19.72 -33.95
C LEU A 96 13.83 21.17 -34.47
N ASN A 97 13.67 22.15 -33.59
CA ASN A 97 13.72 23.56 -33.99
C ASN A 97 15.11 23.97 -34.51
N ALA A 98 16.18 23.40 -33.96
CA ALA A 98 17.53 23.63 -34.47
C ALA A 98 17.71 23.07 -35.88
N GLU A 99 17.32 21.82 -36.12
CA GLU A 99 17.39 21.18 -37.44
C GLU A 99 16.54 21.92 -38.48
N LEU A 100 15.30 22.29 -38.14
CA LEU A 100 14.42 23.04 -39.04
C LEU A 100 15.01 24.40 -39.41
N LYS A 101 15.66 25.08 -38.46
CA LYS A 101 16.34 26.36 -38.71
C LYS A 101 17.52 26.17 -39.66
N GLU A 102 18.32 25.13 -39.47
CA GLU A 102 19.44 24.80 -40.35
C GLU A 102 18.97 24.48 -41.77
N ILE A 103 17.96 23.62 -41.91
CA ILE A 103 17.35 23.29 -43.21
C ILE A 103 16.84 24.56 -43.90
N ASN A 104 16.13 25.43 -43.18
CA ASN A 104 15.59 26.65 -43.77
C ASN A 104 16.69 27.63 -44.19
N ASN A 105 17.77 27.72 -43.43
CA ASN A 105 18.95 28.52 -43.80
C ASN A 105 19.62 27.98 -45.06
N ASN A 106 19.88 26.68 -45.12
CA ASN A 106 20.50 26.03 -46.29
C ASN A 106 19.64 26.21 -47.54
N LYS A 107 18.31 25.99 -47.43
CA LYS A 107 17.35 26.26 -48.51
C LYS A 107 17.47 27.71 -49.00
N ASN A 108 17.50 28.68 -48.09
CA ASN A 108 17.58 30.10 -48.47
C ASN A 108 18.92 30.46 -49.14
N VAL A 109 20.02 29.80 -48.74
CA VAL A 109 21.33 29.97 -49.40
C VAL A 109 21.27 29.42 -50.83
N GLN A 110 20.78 28.20 -51.02
CA GLN A 110 20.65 27.58 -52.35
C GLN A 110 19.74 28.40 -53.28
N ILE A 111 18.60 28.91 -52.79
CA ILE A 111 17.73 29.79 -53.56
C ILE A 111 18.50 31.05 -54.02
N LYS A 112 19.30 31.66 -53.15
CA LYS A 112 20.09 32.85 -53.50
C LYS A 112 21.15 32.56 -54.56
N GLU A 113 21.76 31.38 -54.52
CA GLU A 113 22.73 30.93 -55.54
C GLU A 113 22.05 30.80 -56.90
N VAL A 114 20.94 30.05 -56.98
CA VAL A 114 20.16 29.89 -58.21
C VAL A 114 19.65 31.23 -58.74
N GLN A 115 19.17 32.14 -57.87
CA GLN A 115 18.74 33.47 -58.28
C GLN A 115 19.87 34.31 -58.91
N ARG A 116 21.11 34.17 -58.42
CA ARG A 116 22.28 34.83 -59.04
C ARG A 116 22.56 34.25 -60.41
N GLU A 117 22.55 32.93 -60.55
CA GLU A 117 22.75 32.25 -61.84
C GLU A 117 21.69 32.68 -62.87
N ILE A 118 20.41 32.71 -62.50
CA ILE A 118 19.32 33.21 -63.36
C ILE A 118 19.60 34.65 -63.80
N LYS A 119 20.02 35.52 -62.87
CA LYS A 119 20.33 36.92 -63.19
C LYS A 119 21.49 37.04 -64.18
N ASP A 120 22.52 36.22 -64.03
CA ASP A 120 23.68 36.23 -64.92
C ASP A 120 23.36 35.65 -66.30
N LEU A 121 22.53 34.61 -66.38
CA LEU A 121 22.01 34.08 -67.65
C LEU A 121 21.16 35.13 -68.38
N ASN A 122 20.25 35.82 -67.68
CA ASN A 122 19.44 36.89 -68.27
C ASN A 122 20.29 38.03 -68.83
N LYS A 123 21.38 38.40 -68.14
CA LYS A 123 22.35 39.39 -68.67
C LYS A 123 23.04 38.90 -69.94
N LYS A 124 23.45 37.62 -69.99
CA LYS A 124 24.07 37.03 -71.18
C LYS A 124 23.11 37.05 -72.38
N ILE A 125 21.85 36.66 -72.17
CA ILE A 125 20.81 36.72 -73.19
C ILE A 125 20.65 38.15 -73.71
N SER A 126 20.46 39.12 -72.83
CA SER A 126 20.29 40.53 -73.23
C SER A 126 21.48 41.09 -74.02
N ASN A 127 22.70 40.69 -73.66
CA ASN A 127 23.90 41.08 -74.41
C ASN A 127 23.95 40.44 -75.80
N LEU A 128 23.55 39.18 -75.94
CA LEU A 128 23.48 38.49 -77.24
C LEU A 128 22.41 39.11 -78.13
N GLU A 129 21.23 39.43 -77.59
CA GLU A 129 20.15 40.10 -78.31
C GLU A 129 20.57 41.48 -78.83
N ARG A 130 21.30 42.26 -78.02
CA ARG A 130 21.85 43.55 -78.45
C ARG A 130 22.90 43.42 -79.55
N ALA A 131 23.73 42.38 -79.50
CA ALA A 131 24.76 42.14 -80.50
C ALA A 131 24.18 41.66 -81.85
N GLN A 132 23.00 41.04 -81.86
CA GLN A 132 22.29 40.62 -83.08
C GLN A 132 21.42 41.73 -83.69
N ALA A 133 21.12 42.80 -82.94
CA ALA A 133 20.34 43.94 -83.39
C ALA A 133 21.19 45.06 -84.04
N ILE A 134 22.49 44.82 -84.25
CA ILE A 134 23.47 45.68 -84.93
C ILE A 134 23.87 44.97 -86.23
#